data_AF-H9X202-F1
#
_entry.id   AF-H9X202-F1
#
_cell.length_a   1.000
_cell.length_b   1.000
_cell.length_c   1.000
_cell.angle_alpha   90.00
_cell.angle_beta   90.00
_cell.angle_gamma   90.00
#
_symmetry.space_group_name_H-M   'P 1'
#
loop_
_entity.id
_entity.type
_entity.pdbx_description
1 polymer ?
#
loop_
_entity_poly.entity_id
_entity_poly.type
_entity_poly.pdbx_seq_one_letter_code
_entity_poly.pdbx_strand_id
1 'polypeptide(L)'
;LPANLQVGVFSATMPPEALEITRKFMTNPVRILVKRDELTLEGIKQFYVNVEREDWKLDTLCDLYETLAITQSVIFINTRRKVDW
;
A
#
# COMPACT_ATOMS: atom_id res chain seq x y z
N LEU A 1 20.28 -4.16 22.69
CA LEU A 1 19.09 -3.41 23.17
C LEU A 1 19.08 -3.49 24.69
N PRO A 2 18.62 -2.46 25.42
CA PRO A 2 18.41 -2.54 26.85
C PRO A 2 17.59 -3.78 27.19
N ALA A 3 17.94 -4.52 28.23
CA ALA A 3 17.32 -5.81 28.57
C ALA A 3 15.80 -5.72 28.76
N ASN A 4 15.28 -4.55 29.17
CA ASN A 4 13.87 -4.32 29.48
C ASN A 4 13.19 -3.39 28.46
N LEU A 5 13.69 -3.28 27.24
CA LEU A 5 13.04 -2.47 26.21
C LEU A 5 11.76 -3.16 25.72
N GLN A 6 10.62 -2.48 25.86
CA GLN A 6 9.37 -2.89 25.22
C GLN A 6 9.36 -2.43 23.76
N VAL A 7 9.03 -3.35 22.84
CA VAL A 7 8.95 -3.08 21.41
C VAL A 7 7.52 -3.33 20.93
N GLY A 8 6.95 -2.37 20.21
CA GLY A 8 5.66 -2.49 19.52
C GLY A 8 5.84 -2.35 18.02
N VAL A 9 5.14 -3.18 17.26
CA VAL A 9 5.14 -3.14 15.78
C VAL A 9 3.71 -2.97 15.29
N PHE A 10 3.50 -1.95 14.46
CA PHE A 10 2.21 -1.60 13.90
C PHE A 10 2.34 -1.60 12.38
N SER A 11 1.56 -2.44 11.72
CA SER A 11 1.54 -2.53 10.26
C SER A 11 0.17 -2.98 9.78
N ALA A 12 -0.29 -2.42 8.66
CA ALA A 12 -1.48 -2.90 7.98
C ALA A 12 -1.25 -4.27 7.31
N THR A 13 -0.01 -4.59 6.97
CA THR A 13 0.37 -5.87 6.35
C THR A 13 1.48 -6.56 7.14
N MET A 14 1.31 -7.85 7.41
CA MET A 14 2.29 -8.67 8.13
C MET A 14 2.60 -9.93 7.30
N PRO A 15 3.46 -9.82 6.26
CA PRO A 15 3.92 -11.01 5.54
C PRO A 15 4.80 -11.89 6.44
N PRO A 16 5.00 -13.19 6.10
CA PRO A 16 5.74 -14.14 6.93
C PRO A 16 7.13 -13.64 7.31
N GLU A 17 7.83 -12.98 6.38
CA GLU A 17 9.19 -12.44 6.59
C GLU A 17 9.18 -11.34 7.66
N ALA A 18 8.17 -10.47 7.66
CA ALA A 18 8.02 -9.44 8.68
C ALA A 18 7.70 -10.05 10.06
N LEU A 19 6.89 -11.12 10.09
CA LEU A 19 6.59 -11.86 11.33
C LEU A 19 7.81 -12.61 11.89
N GLU A 20 8.75 -13.01 11.05
CA GLU A 20 10.02 -13.60 11.52
C GLU A 20 10.94 -12.55 12.11
N ILE A 21 10.99 -11.37 11.50
CA ILE A 21 11.77 -10.23 11.98
C ILE A 21 11.32 -9.82 13.39
N THR A 22 10.00 -9.76 13.65
CA THR A 22 9.48 -9.42 14.99
C THR A 22 9.90 -10.40 16.08
N ARG A 23 10.09 -11.69 15.76
CA ARG A 23 10.56 -12.70 16.73
C ARG A 23 11.99 -12.45 17.20
N LYS A 24 12.81 -11.72 16.44
CA LYS A 24 14.22 -11.47 16.79
C LYS A 24 14.40 -10.37 17.84
N PHE A 25 13.45 -9.44 17.94
CA PHE A 25 13.58 -8.26 18.82
C PHE A 25 12.39 -8.04 19.76
N MET A 26 11.32 -8.84 19.67
CA MET A 26 10.22 -8.81 20.63
C MET A 26 10.27 -10.04 21.53
N THR A 27 10.12 -9.83 22.83
CA THR A 27 10.02 -10.90 23.84
C THR A 27 8.56 -11.16 24.13
N ASN A 28 8.08 -12.37 23.80
CA ASN A 28 6.70 -12.83 24.05
C ASN A 28 5.59 -11.81 23.73
N PRO A 29 5.48 -11.30 22.48
CA PRO A 29 4.54 -10.25 22.15
C PRO A 29 3.10 -10.75 22.05
N VAL A 30 2.15 -9.92 22.48
CA VAL A 30 0.73 -10.08 22.15
C VAL A 30 0.55 -9.83 20.66
N ARG A 31 -0.19 -10.70 19.96
CA ARG A 31 -0.42 -10.60 18.51
C ARG A 31 -1.90 -10.32 18.25
N ILE A 32 -2.16 -9.19 17.60
CA ILE A 32 -3.48 -8.81 17.11
C ILE A 32 -3.37 -8.80 15.58
N LEU A 33 -3.89 -9.84 14.93
CA LEU A 33 -3.78 -10.04 13.48
C LEU A 33 -5.17 -10.09 12.86
N VAL A 34 -5.33 -9.40 11.73
CA VAL A 34 -6.52 -9.49 10.88
C VAL A 34 -6.27 -10.55 9.81
N LYS A 35 -7.28 -11.37 9.49
CA LYS A 35 -7.15 -12.42 8.46
C LYS A 35 -7.02 -11.80 7.07
N ARG A 36 -6.23 -12.45 6.20
CA ARG A 36 -5.94 -11.94 4.85
C ARG A 36 -7.16 -11.86 3.94
N ASP A 37 -8.15 -12.73 4.14
CA ASP A 37 -9.32 -12.81 3.25
C ASP A 37 -10.24 -11.58 3.37
N GLU A 38 -10.05 -10.74 4.40
CA GLU A 38 -10.77 -9.48 4.61
C GLU A 38 -9.96 -8.24 4.14
N LEU A 39 -8.80 -8.42 3.49
CA LEU A 39 -7.95 -7.29 3.07
C LEU A 39 -8.47 -6.56 1.83
N THR A 40 -9.38 -7.15 1.05
CA THR A 40 -10.11 -6.35 0.07
C THR A 40 -11.05 -5.46 0.86
N LEU A 41 -10.68 -4.19 1.04
CA LEU A 41 -11.52 -3.18 1.65
C LEU A 41 -12.87 -3.20 0.92
N GLU A 42 -13.91 -3.78 1.53
CA GLU A 42 -15.22 -4.01 0.88
C GLU A 42 -15.83 -2.69 0.35
N GLY A 43 -15.38 -1.55 0.87
CA GLY A 43 -15.75 -0.21 0.41
C GLY A 43 -14.96 0.34 -0.78
N ILE A 44 -13.91 -0.33 -1.26
CA ILE A 44 -13.05 0.14 -2.36
C ILE A 44 -13.36 -0.65 -3.63
N LYS A 45 -13.96 0.05 -4.61
CA LYS A 45 -14.11 -0.46 -5.96
C LYS A 45 -12.78 -0.37 -6.70
N GLN A 46 -12.30 -1.51 -7.17
CA GLN A 46 -11.01 -1.63 -7.86
C GLN A 46 -11.24 -1.84 -9.36
N PHE A 47 -10.53 -1.08 -10.18
CA PHE A 47 -10.60 -1.15 -11.65
C PHE A 47 -9.18 -1.17 -12.22
N TYR A 48 -9.04 -1.66 -13.44
CA TYR A 48 -7.80 -1.53 -14.21
C TYR A 48 -8.11 -1.04 -15.62
N VAL A 49 -7.19 -0.29 -16.20
CA VAL A 49 -7.23 0.13 -17.60
C VAL A 49 -6.01 -0.43 -18.28
N ASN A 50 -6.22 -1.24 -19.32
CA ASN A 50 -5.13 -1.76 -20.12
C ASN A 50 -4.70 -0.70 -21.13
N VAL A 51 -3.51 -0.14 -20.94
CA VAL A 51 -2.93 0.86 -21.85
C VAL A 51 -1.79 0.18 -22.61
N GLU A 52 -1.90 0.12 -23.93
CA GLU A 52 -0.93 -0.62 -24.77
C GLU A 52 0.47 -0.01 -24.74
N ARG A 53 0.55 1.32 -24.56
CA ARG A 53 1.80 2.07 -24.55
C ARG A 53 1.93 2.97 -23.34
N GLU A 54 3.16 3.14 -22.86
CA GLU A 54 3.44 3.93 -21.66
C GLU A 54 3.11 5.42 -21.81
N ASP A 55 3.29 5.97 -23.00
CA ASP A 55 3.00 7.37 -23.35
C ASP A 55 1.50 7.68 -23.31
N TRP A 56 0.64 6.68 -23.56
CA TRP A 56 -0.82 6.85 -23.53
C TRP A 56 -1.41 6.88 -22.11
N LYS A 57 -0.63 6.55 -21.08
CA LYS A 57 -1.11 6.57 -19.68
C LYS A 57 -1.48 7.99 -19.23
N LEU A 58 -0.75 8.99 -19.71
CA LEU A 58 -1.02 10.38 -19.35
C LEU A 58 -2.33 10.86 -19.97
N ASP A 59 -2.51 10.62 -21.27
CA ASP A 59 -3.73 11.01 -21.98
C ASP A 59 -4.95 10.30 -21.37
N THR A 60 -4.84 8.99 -21.12
CA THR A 60 -5.90 8.22 -20.44
C THR A 60 -6.21 8.78 -19.05
N LEU A 61 -5.19 9.21 -18.30
CA LEU A 61 -5.40 9.82 -16.98
C LEU A 61 -6.14 11.16 -17.11
N CYS A 62 -5.77 12.01 -18.06
CA CYS A 62 -6.47 13.27 -18.33
C CYS A 62 -7.96 13.03 -18.66
N ASP A 63 -8.25 12.07 -19.54
CA ASP A 63 -9.63 11.68 -19.89
C ASP A 63 -10.45 11.26 -18.66
N LEU A 64 -9.82 10.56 -17.71
CA LEU A 64 -10.46 10.18 -16.44
C LEU A 64 -10.79 11.40 -15.57
N TYR A 65 -9.93 12.41 -15.51
CA TYR A 65 -10.21 13.65 -14.78
C TYR A 65 -11.28 14.52 -15.44
N GLU A 66 -11.41 14.46 -16.77
CA GLU A 66 -12.49 15.16 -17.48
C GLU A 66 -13.85 14.48 -17.28
N THR A 67 -13.85 13.14 -17.25
CA THR A 67 -15.09 12.35 -17.18
C THR A 67 -15.60 12.18 -15.76
N LEU A 68 -14.70 12.07 -14.77
CA LEU A 68 -15.06 11.79 -13.38
C LEU A 68 -14.98 13.05 -12.53
N ALA A 69 -16.00 13.27 -11.70
CA ALA A 69 -15.98 14.32 -10.68
C ALA A 69 -15.06 13.90 -9.51
N ILE A 70 -13.74 14.10 -9.69
CA ILE A 70 -12.71 13.79 -8.71
C ILE A 70 -12.44 15.01 -7.84
N THR A 71 -12.69 14.92 -6.53
CA THR A 71 -12.35 15.99 -5.57
C THR A 71 -10.88 15.97 -5.20
N GLN A 72 -10.39 14.81 -4.77
CA GLN A 72 -9.01 14.56 -4.37
C GLN A 72 -8.60 13.15 -4.77
N SER A 73 -7.32 13.00 -5.10
CA SER A 73 -6.76 11.77 -5.65
C SER A 73 -5.27 11.68 -5.33
N VAL A 74 -4.76 10.46 -5.20
CA VAL A 74 -3.32 10.19 -5.07
C VAL A 74 -2.89 9.31 -6.24
N ILE A 75 -1.88 9.75 -6.99
CA ILE A 75 -1.31 9.00 -8.11
C ILE A 75 0.06 8.48 -7.69
N PHE A 76 0.22 7.16 -7.70
CA PHE A 76 1.49 6.51 -7.38
C PHE A 76 2.29 6.26 -8.65
N ILE A 77 3.56 6.65 -8.64
CA ILE A 77 4.51 6.45 -9.74
C ILE A 77 5.75 5.76 -9.19
N ASN A 78 6.32 4.82 -9.95
CA ASN A 78 7.42 3.97 -9.48
C ASN A 78 8.77 4.69 -9.36
N THR A 79 9.01 5.75 -10.13
CA THR A 79 10.30 6.46 -10.13
C THR A 79 10.11 7.95 -9.90
N ARG A 80 10.97 8.52 -9.05
CA ARG A 80 10.95 9.96 -8.76
C ARG A 80 11.11 10.81 -10.02
N ARG A 81 12.02 10.42 -10.91
CA ARG A 81 12.25 11.11 -12.19
C ARG A 81 10.96 11.26 -13.02
N LYS A 82 10.05 10.29 -12.96
CA LYS A 82 8.78 10.34 -13.70
C LYS A 82 7.71 11.18 -12.99
N VAL A 83 7.81 11.37 -11.67
CA VAL A 83 6.95 12.29 -10.92
C VAL A 83 7.32 13.74 -11.22
N ASP A 84 8.62 14.02 -11.37
CA ASP A 84 9.14 15.37 -11.56
C ASP A 84 9.04 15.89 -13.02
N TRP A 85 8.57 15.06 -13.97
CA TRP A 85 8.43 15.40 -15.39
C TRP A 85 7.08 16.07 -15.65
#